data_AF-A0A4S2TE15-F1
#
_entry.id   AF-A0A4S2TE15-F1
#
_cell.length_a   1.000
_cell.length_b   1.000
_cell.length_c   1.000
_cell.angle_alpha   90.00
_cell.angle_beta   90.00
_cell.angle_gamma   90.00
#
_symmetry.space_group_name_H-M   'P 1'
#
loop_
_entity.id
_entity.type
_entity.pdbx_description
1 polymer ?
#
loop_
_entity_poly.entity_id
_entity_poly.type
_entity_poly.pdbx_seq_one_letter_code
_entity_poly.pdbx_strand_id
1 'polypeptide(L)'
;MNLQEERGTADAVEARWQRMPMTWRLVRDRAESKTLPQGVLSLLEAASAEPRLRRLYPFTKQWTLWFSPRTSPPFNVDVPTAEPLPDGRFRVRGPRAGQVVGETDTAGAAIALVVAHLPADGRQ
;
A
#
# COMPACT_ATOMS: atom_id res chain seq x y z
N MET A 1 -17.88 19.54 -14.99
CA MET A 1 -17.52 20.49 -13.91
C MET A 1 -17.11 19.64 -12.72
N ASN A 2 -15.80 19.37 -12.53
CA ASN A 2 -15.23 18.90 -11.26
C ASN A 2 -13.70 18.79 -11.25
N LEU A 3 -13.00 19.77 -11.84
CA LEU A 3 -11.53 19.82 -11.75
C LEU A 3 -11.04 20.31 -10.37
N GLN A 4 -11.92 20.85 -9.52
CA GLN A 4 -11.59 21.32 -8.16
C GLN A 4 -11.72 20.21 -7.10
N GLU A 5 -12.71 19.31 -7.19
CA GLU A 5 -12.84 18.16 -6.28
C GLU A 5 -11.73 17.12 -6.50
N GLU A 6 -11.34 16.88 -7.76
CA GLU A 6 -10.26 15.96 -8.13
C GLU A 6 -8.90 16.44 -7.61
N ARG A 7 -8.63 17.76 -7.67
CA ARG A 7 -7.40 18.37 -7.12
C ARG A 7 -7.36 18.31 -5.60
N GLY A 8 -8.50 18.51 -4.92
CA GLY A 8 -8.59 18.34 -3.47
C GLY A 8 -8.36 16.89 -3.03
N THR A 9 -8.83 15.93 -3.83
CA THR A 9 -8.63 14.50 -3.58
C THR A 9 -7.17 14.09 -3.79
N ALA A 10 -6.53 14.59 -4.85
CA ALA A 10 -5.11 14.33 -5.11
C ALA A 10 -4.22 14.91 -3.99
N ASP A 11 -4.45 16.16 -3.58
CA ASP A 11 -3.73 16.78 -2.46
C ASP A 11 -3.93 16.01 -1.14
N ALA A 12 -5.16 15.57 -0.86
CA ALA A 12 -5.45 14.73 0.31
C ALA A 12 -4.75 13.36 0.26
N VAL A 13 -4.65 12.74 -0.92
CA VAL A 13 -3.90 11.50 -1.13
C VAL A 13 -2.41 11.75 -0.91
N GLU A 14 -1.84 12.83 -1.43
CA GLU A 14 -0.44 13.18 -1.20
C GLU A 14 -0.15 13.48 0.28
N ALA A 15 -0.99 14.27 0.94
CA ALA A 15 -0.89 14.55 2.37
C ALA A 15 -0.97 13.28 3.23
N ARG A 16 -1.83 12.33 2.83
CA ARG A 16 -1.92 10.99 3.45
C ARG A 16 -0.60 10.21 3.28
N TRP A 17 -0.04 10.20 2.07
CA TRP A 17 1.25 9.57 1.78
C TRP A 17 2.41 10.18 2.57
N GLN A 18 2.39 11.48 2.84
CA GLN A 18 3.38 12.16 3.70
C GLN A 18 3.19 11.81 5.18
N ARG A 19 1.94 11.77 5.67
CA ARG A 19 1.64 11.59 7.10
C ARG A 19 1.82 10.14 7.56
N MET A 20 1.48 9.18 6.72
CA MET A 20 1.45 7.77 7.09
C MET A 20 2.82 7.18 7.50
N PRO A 21 3.95 7.39 6.79
CA PRO A 21 5.24 6.88 7.26
C PRO A 21 5.63 7.50 8.60
N MET A 22 5.25 8.75 8.86
CA MET A 22 5.48 9.42 10.14
C MET A 22 4.69 8.76 11.28
N THR A 23 3.42 8.42 11.05
CA THR A 23 2.60 7.65 12.00
C THR A 23 3.20 6.27 12.27
N TRP A 24 3.62 5.56 11.22
CA TRP A 24 4.22 4.23 11.36
C TRP A 24 5.58 4.25 12.06
N ARG A 25 6.36 5.34 11.95
CA ARG A 25 7.59 5.53 12.73
C ARG A 25 7.31 5.61 14.22
N LEU A 26 6.23 6.27 14.62
CA LEU A 26 5.79 6.32 16.01
C LEU A 26 5.28 4.95 16.50
N VAL A 27 4.55 4.22 15.65
CA VAL A 27 4.10 2.85 15.97
C VAL A 27 5.31 1.93 16.18
N ARG A 28 6.32 1.99 15.29
CA ARG A 28 7.56 1.22 15.43
C ARG A 28 8.31 1.54 16.73
N ASP A 29 8.39 2.82 17.09
CA ASP A 29 9.08 3.26 18.30
C ASP A 29 8.41 2.73 19.58
N ARG A 30 7.08 2.67 19.58
CA ARG A 30 6.26 2.17 20.71
C ARG A 30 6.07 0.66 20.72
N ALA A 31 6.29 -0.03 19.60
CA ALA A 31 6.09 -1.46 19.50
C ALA A 31 7.24 -2.23 20.14
N GLU A 32 6.89 -3.23 20.96
CA GLU A 32 7.87 -4.15 21.55
C GLU A 32 8.57 -4.99 20.47
N SER A 33 7.82 -5.40 19.44
CA SER A 33 8.33 -6.11 18.26
C SER A 33 8.51 -5.16 17.08
N LYS A 34 9.76 -4.95 16.66
CA LYS A 34 10.10 -3.98 15.59
C LYS A 34 9.93 -4.54 14.18
N THR A 35 9.89 -5.85 13.99
CA THR A 35 9.93 -6.49 12.67
C THR A 35 8.72 -6.14 11.79
N LEU A 36 7.50 -6.32 12.30
CA LEU A 36 6.27 -5.99 11.57
C LEU A 36 6.17 -4.48 11.23
N PRO A 37 6.26 -3.54 12.20
CA PRO A 37 6.17 -2.12 11.90
C PRO A 37 7.33 -1.61 11.04
N GLN A 38 8.54 -2.18 11.16
CA GLN A 38 9.64 -1.90 10.24
C GLN A 38 9.31 -2.36 8.82
N GLY A 39 8.73 -3.55 8.67
CA GLY A 39 8.26 -4.02 7.36
C GLY A 39 7.21 -3.09 6.76
N VAL A 40 6.21 -2.67 7.54
CA VAL A 40 5.18 -1.72 7.06
C VAL A 40 5.81 -0.40 6.62
N LEU A 41 6.77 0.13 7.38
CA LEU A 41 7.51 1.34 7.00
C LEU A 41 8.25 1.16 5.68
N SER A 42 9.00 0.08 5.53
CA SER A 42 9.74 -0.20 4.29
C SER A 42 8.79 -0.32 3.09
N LEU A 43 7.63 -0.96 3.26
CA LEU A 43 6.60 -1.04 2.21
C LEU A 43 6.05 0.35 1.87
N LEU A 44 5.79 1.18 2.87
CA LEU A 44 5.29 2.54 2.68
C LEU A 44 6.29 3.44 1.98
N GLU A 45 7.57 3.36 2.34
CA GLU A 45 8.64 4.11 1.69
C GLU A 45 8.82 3.68 0.24
N ALA A 46 8.87 2.37 -0.03
CA ALA A 46 8.94 1.83 -1.38
C ALA A 46 7.70 2.21 -2.22
N ALA A 47 6.50 2.13 -1.64
CA ALA A 47 5.27 2.48 -2.36
C ALA A 47 5.13 3.99 -2.60
N SER A 48 5.64 4.83 -1.70
CA SER A 48 5.66 6.28 -1.86
C SER A 48 6.62 6.74 -2.96
N ALA A 49 7.69 5.96 -3.21
CA ALA A 49 8.60 6.19 -4.33
C ALA A 49 7.97 5.89 -5.69
N GLU A 50 6.95 5.02 -5.74
CA GLU A 50 6.26 4.64 -6.97
C GLU A 50 5.15 5.65 -7.32
N PRO A 51 5.28 6.43 -8.41
CA PRO A 51 4.31 7.47 -8.76
C PRO A 51 2.93 6.90 -9.12
N ARG A 52 2.86 5.64 -9.59
CA ARG A 52 1.61 4.95 -9.87
C ARG A 52 0.81 4.68 -8.60
N LEU A 53 1.47 4.24 -7.53
CA LEU A 53 0.83 3.98 -6.23
C LEU A 53 0.53 5.27 -5.49
N ARG A 54 1.35 6.31 -5.67
CA ARG A 54 1.13 7.63 -5.08
C ARG A 54 -0.20 8.27 -5.48
N ARG A 55 -0.80 7.84 -6.60
CA ARG A 55 -2.14 8.26 -7.05
C ARG A 55 -3.28 7.48 -6.38
N LEU A 56 -2.99 6.32 -5.79
CA LEU A 56 -3.95 5.48 -5.08
C LEU A 56 -4.03 5.88 -3.61
N TYR A 57 -5.17 5.63 -2.98
CA TYR A 57 -5.34 5.89 -1.55
C TYR A 57 -4.75 4.75 -0.72
N PRO A 58 -3.72 5.02 0.11
CA PRO A 58 -3.10 3.99 0.90
C PRO A 58 -3.81 3.85 2.25
N PHE A 59 -4.08 2.62 2.65
CA PHE A 59 -4.60 2.32 3.97
C PHE A 59 -4.00 1.01 4.50
N THR A 60 -3.83 0.95 5.81
CA THR A 60 -3.24 -0.21 6.47
C THR A 60 -4.28 -0.90 7.33
N LYS A 61 -4.42 -2.22 7.18
CA LYS A 61 -5.30 -3.07 7.98
C LYS A 61 -4.50 -4.26 8.48
N GLN A 62 -4.47 -4.48 9.80
CA GLN A 62 -3.74 -5.59 10.43
C GLN A 62 -2.30 -5.76 9.90
N TRP A 63 -1.54 -4.66 9.82
CA TRP A 63 -0.16 -4.61 9.28
C TRP A 63 -0.04 -4.81 7.76
N THR A 64 -1.10 -5.20 7.07
CA THR A 64 -1.12 -5.25 5.61
C THR A 64 -1.32 -3.85 5.03
N LEU A 65 -0.52 -3.49 4.03
CA LEU A 65 -0.68 -2.30 3.21
C LEU A 65 -1.61 -2.60 2.03
N TRP A 66 -2.71 -1.85 1.98
CA TRP A 66 -3.72 -1.92 0.95
C TRP A 66 -3.76 -0.62 0.16
N PHE A 67 -4.16 -0.74 -1.10
CA PHE A 67 -4.36 0.39 -2.01
C PHE A 67 -5.77 0.35 -2.56
N SER A 68 -6.40 1.51 -2.66
CA SER A 68 -7.69 1.62 -3.35
C SER A 68 -7.61 2.68 -4.46
N PRO A 69 -8.12 2.37 -5.66
CA PRO A 69 -8.25 3.35 -6.75
C PRO A 69 -9.48 4.25 -6.57
N ARG A 70 -10.43 3.87 -5.71
CA ARG A 70 -11.57 4.72 -5.33
C ARG A 70 -11.43 5.17 -3.89
N THR A 71 -11.75 6.44 -3.63
CA THR A 71 -11.90 6.99 -2.28
C THR A 71 -13.28 6.70 -1.67
N SER A 72 -14.21 6.11 -2.45
CA SER A 72 -15.58 5.78 -2.04
C SER A 72 -15.90 4.29 -2.23
N PRO A 73 -16.69 3.67 -1.33
CA PRO A 73 -17.14 2.28 -1.48
C PRO A 73 -18.03 2.08 -2.72
N PRO A 74 -18.05 0.87 -3.32
CA PRO A 74 -17.38 -0.36 -2.85
C PRO A 74 -15.87 -0.31 -3.06
N PHE A 75 -15.11 -0.62 -2.01
CA PHE A 75 -13.66 -0.76 -2.10
C PHE A 75 -13.36 -2.01 -2.93
N ASN A 76 -13.09 -1.83 -4.22
CA ASN A 76 -12.72 -2.95 -5.08
C ASN A 76 -11.44 -3.59 -4.52
N VAL A 77 -11.53 -4.87 -4.20
CA VAL A 77 -10.40 -5.73 -3.81
C VAL A 77 -9.53 -6.13 -4.99
N ASP A 78 -9.66 -5.46 -6.14
CA ASP A 78 -8.99 -5.81 -7.40
C ASP A 78 -7.49 -5.45 -7.42
N VAL A 79 -7.00 -4.82 -6.36
CA VAL A 79 -5.60 -4.38 -6.25
C VAL A 79 -4.82 -5.35 -5.35
N PRO A 80 -3.63 -5.81 -5.78
CA PRO A 80 -2.77 -6.61 -4.92
C PRO A 80 -2.34 -5.84 -3.66
N THR A 81 -2.15 -6.58 -2.57
CA THR A 81 -1.81 -6.04 -1.25
C THR A 81 -0.47 -6.57 -0.80
N ALA A 82 0.23 -5.82 0.04
CA ALA A 82 1.52 -6.24 0.59
C ALA A 82 1.45 -6.33 2.12
N GLU A 83 1.76 -7.50 2.68
CA GLU A 83 1.87 -7.69 4.13
C GLU A 83 3.32 -8.03 4.52
N PRO A 84 3.88 -7.40 5.55
CA PRO A 84 5.12 -7.87 6.14
C PRO A 84 4.86 -9.11 7.01
N LEU A 85 5.78 -10.05 6.95
CA LEU A 85 5.79 -11.26 7.75
C LEU A 85 6.61 -11.04 9.03
N PRO A 86 6.30 -11.74 10.12
CA PRO A 86 7.09 -11.67 11.36
C PRO A 86 8.53 -12.16 11.19
N ASP A 87 8.80 -12.90 10.10
CA ASP A 87 10.12 -13.40 9.69
C ASP A 87 10.98 -12.31 9.00
N GLY A 88 10.42 -11.12 8.75
CA GLY A 88 11.10 -10.01 8.06
C GLY A 88 10.94 -10.01 6.53
N ARG A 89 10.34 -11.05 5.97
CA ARG A 89 9.93 -11.14 4.56
C ARG A 89 8.63 -10.38 4.29
N PHE A 90 8.29 -10.22 3.02
CA PHE A 90 7.10 -9.54 2.53
C PHE A 90 6.30 -10.49 1.65
N ARG A 91 4.98 -10.49 1.82
CA ARG A 91 4.07 -11.30 1.02
C ARG A 91 3.14 -10.40 0.24
N VAL A 92 3.09 -10.62 -1.07
CA VAL A 92 2.15 -9.96 -1.96
C VAL A 92 0.96 -10.88 -2.20
N ARG A 93 -0.23 -10.41 -1.87
CA ARG A 93 -1.48 -11.15 -2.07
C ARG A 93 -2.25 -10.54 -3.22
N GLY A 94 -2.80 -11.41 -4.04
CA GLY A 94 -3.61 -11.02 -5.18
C GLY A 94 -5.00 -10.55 -4.74
N PRO A 95 -5.78 -10.03 -5.70
CA PRO A 95 -7.14 -9.57 -5.45
C PRO A 95 -8.12 -10.68 -5.08
N ARG A 96 -7.81 -11.93 -5.46
CA ARG A 96 -8.60 -13.10 -5.08
C ARG A 96 -8.24 -13.54 -3.66
N ALA A 97 -9.25 -13.81 -2.85
CA ALA A 97 -9.07 -14.32 -1.49
C ALA A 97 -8.17 -15.57 -1.48
N GLY A 98 -7.06 -15.51 -0.75
CA GLY A 98 -6.08 -16.61 -0.66
C GLY A 98 -5.07 -16.69 -1.81
N GLN A 99 -5.18 -15.85 -2.85
CA GLN A 99 -4.18 -15.78 -3.91
C GLN A 99 -2.91 -15.11 -3.39
N VAL A 100 -1.78 -15.78 -3.54
CA VAL A 100 -0.46 -15.25 -3.24
C VAL A 100 0.22 -15.01 -4.57
N VAL A 101 0.55 -13.75 -4.84
CA VAL A 101 1.27 -13.36 -6.06
C VAL A 101 2.73 -13.76 -5.93
N GLY A 102 3.30 -13.56 -4.75
CA GLY A 102 4.68 -13.95 -4.44
C GLY A 102 5.09 -13.51 -3.04
N GLU A 103 6.24 -14.00 -2.61
CA GLU A 103 6.92 -13.58 -1.39
C GLU A 103 8.29 -13.02 -1.77
N THR A 104 8.71 -11.96 -1.09
CA THR A 104 9.96 -11.26 -1.36
C THR A 104 10.68 -10.94 -0.06
N ASP A 105 11.99 -10.93 -0.08
CA ASP A 105 12.80 -10.56 1.09
C ASP A 105 12.93 -9.04 1.27
N THR A 106 12.50 -8.26 0.26
CA THR A 106 12.58 -6.80 0.28
C THR A 106 11.25 -6.15 -0.05
N ALA A 107 11.00 -5.01 0.60
CA ALA A 107 9.80 -4.20 0.36
C ALA A 107 9.74 -3.65 -1.07
N GLY A 108 10.88 -3.24 -1.64
CA GLY A 108 10.95 -2.77 -3.01
C GLY A 108 10.50 -3.82 -4.02
N ALA A 109 10.94 -5.07 -3.86
CA ALA A 109 10.49 -6.17 -4.71
C ALA A 109 8.99 -6.48 -4.52
N ALA A 110 8.48 -6.44 -3.28
CA ALA A 110 7.05 -6.61 -3.03
C ALA A 110 6.22 -5.53 -3.73
N ILE A 111 6.65 -4.27 -3.64
CA ILE A 111 5.98 -3.16 -4.29
C ILE A 111 6.08 -3.27 -5.82
N ALA A 112 7.24 -3.65 -6.36
CA ALA A 112 7.37 -3.90 -7.79
C ALA A 112 6.41 -5.00 -8.27
N LEU A 113 6.22 -6.07 -7.50
CA LEU A 113 5.22 -7.10 -7.77
C LEU A 113 3.79 -6.53 -7.70
N VAL A 114 3.46 -5.74 -6.66
CA VAL A 114 2.16 -5.06 -6.57
C VAL A 114 1.91 -4.24 -7.84
N VAL A 115 2.87 -3.41 -8.25
CA VAL A 115 2.78 -2.54 -9.44
C VAL A 115 2.67 -3.35 -10.74
N ALA A 116 3.44 -4.42 -10.88
CA ALA A 116 3.41 -5.31 -12.04
C ALA A 116 2.08 -6.05 -12.17
N HIS A 117 1.42 -6.33 -11.04
CA HIS A 117 0.13 -7.00 -10.96
C HIS A 117 -1.04 -6.04 -10.75
N LEU A 118 -0.82 -4.72 -10.83
CA LEU A 118 -1.93 -3.78 -10.87
C LEU A 118 -2.77 -4.08 -12.12
N PRO A 119 -4.11 -4.07 -12.00
CA PRO A 119 -4.94 -4.09 -13.18
C PRO A 119 -4.56 -2.87 -14.02
N ALA A 120 -3.99 -3.10 -15.20
CA ALA A 120 -3.83 -2.03 -16.18
C ALA A 120 -5.24 -1.47 -16.42
N ASP A 121 -5.42 -0.16 -16.32
CA ASP A 121 -6.65 0.54 -16.71
C ASP A 121 -7.19 -0.06 -18.01
N GLY A 122 -8.18 -0.95 -17.93
CA GLY A 122 -8.60 -1.70 -19.11
C GLY A 122 -9.23 -3.07 -18.85
N ARG A 123 -10.52 -3.05 -18.50
CA ARG A 123 -11.55 -3.99 -18.97
C ARG A 123 -11.45 -5.45 -18.51
N GLN A 124 -12.32 -5.84 -17.57
CA GLN A 124 -13.20 -7.01 -17.72
C GLN A 124 -14.58 -6.68 -17.16
#